data_AF-A0A382JNQ1-F1
#
_entry.id   AF-A0A382JNQ1-F1
#
_cell.length_a   1.000
_cell.length_b   1.000
_cell.length_c   1.000
_cell.angle_alpha   90.00
_cell.angle_beta   90.00
_cell.angle_gamma   90.00
#
_symmetry.space_group_name_H-M   'P 1'
#
loop_
_entity.id
_entity.type
_entity.pdbx_description
1 polymer ?
#
loop_
_entity_poly.entity_id
_entity_poly.type
_entity_poly.pdbx_seq_one_letter_code
_entity_poly.pdbx_strand_id
1 'polypeptide(L)' 'MKIGVPKEIKPQENRIGLTPDSVKSLVSNGHEVLV' A
#
# COMPACT_ATOMS: atom_id res chain seq x y z
N MET A 1 -3.53 -5.61 -12.01
CA MET A 1 -4.57 -5.54 -10.95
C MET A 1 -4.42 -4.23 -10.19
N LYS A 2 -5.53 -3.64 -9.70
CA LYS A 2 -5.51 -2.42 -8.88
C LYS A 2 -5.47 -2.81 -7.41
N ILE A 3 -4.48 -2.32 -6.67
CA ILE A 3 -4.26 -2.61 -5.24
C ILE A 3 -4.44 -1.30 -4.48
N GLY A 4 -5.43 -1.23 -3.58
CA GLY A 4 -5.68 -0.06 -2.73
C GLY A 4 -5.05 -0.23 -1.35
N VAL A 5 -4.38 0.82 -0.85
CA VAL A 5 -3.70 0.86 0.44
C VAL A 5 -4.31 2.00 1.28
N PRO A 6 -5.50 1.80 1.87
CA PRO A 6 -6.12 2.84 2.68
C PRO A 6 -5.31 3.10 3.95
N LYS A 7 -5.41 4.33 4.45
CA LYS A 7 -4.91 4.68 5.78
C LYS A 7 -5.72 3.97 6.87
N GLU A 8 -5.03 3.45 7.88
CA GLU A 8 -5.66 2.96 9.09
C GLU A 8 -6.36 4.09 9.87
N ILE A 9 -7.65 3.88 10.18
CA ILE A 9 -8.49 4.89 10.87
C ILE A 9 -8.47 4.73 12.39
N LYS A 10 -7.86 3.66 12.91
CA LYS A 10 -7.83 3.39 14.35
C LYS A 10 -6.95 4.41 15.08
N PRO A 11 -7.40 4.96 16.21
CA PRO A 11 -6.57 5.84 17.01
C PRO A 11 -5.31 5.09 17.49
N GLN A 12 -4.16 5.76 17.46
CA GLN A 12 -2.84 5.21 17.79
C GLN A 12 -2.34 4.10 16.84
N GLU A 13 -3.02 3.89 15.70
CA GLU A 13 -2.56 2.99 14.65
C GLU A 13 -1.77 3.76 13.59
N ASN A 14 -0.43 3.72 13.68
CA ASN A 14 0.47 4.38 12.73
C ASN A 14 1.05 3.41 11.68
N ARG A 15 0.58 2.16 11.65
CA ARG A 15 1.01 1.19 10.64
C ARG A 15 0.32 1.50 9.30
N ILE A 16 1.02 1.14 8.23
CA ILE A 16 0.51 1.17 6.86
C ILE A 16 0.55 -0.26 6.34
N GLY A 17 -0.46 -0.67 5.56
CA GLY A 17 -0.58 -2.05 5.08
C GLY A 17 0.55 -2.47 4.12
N LEU A 18 1.21 -1.51 3.47
CA LEU A 18 2.29 -1.76 2.51
C LEU A 18 3.44 -0.77 2.71
N THR A 19 4.66 -1.30 2.72
CA THR A 19 5.87 -0.47 2.70
C THR A 19 6.16 0.03 1.28
N PRO A 20 6.87 1.16 1.13
CA PRO A 20 7.26 1.67 -0.18
C PRO A 20 8.02 0.66 -1.05
N ASP A 21 8.88 -0.19 -0.45
CA ASP A 21 9.60 -1.25 -1.16
C ASP A 21 8.68 -2.33 -1.73
N SER A 22 7.65 -2.72 -0.97
CA SER A 22 6.64 -3.67 -1.44
C SER A 22 5.78 -3.05 -2.55
N VAL A 23 5.42 -1.77 -2.44
CA VAL A 23 4.71 -1.03 -3.51
C VAL A 23 5.56 -1.00 -4.79
N LYS A 24 6.86 -0.71 -4.68
CA LYS A 24 7.77 -0.69 -5.83
C LYS A 24 7.85 -2.05 -6.53
N SER A 25 7.89 -3.14 -5.75
CA SER A 25 7.87 -4.49 -6.29
C SER A 25 6.56 -4.81 -7.00
N LEU A 26 5.41 -4.44 -6.41
CA LEU A 26 4.08 -4.64 -7.02
C LEU A 26 3.93 -3.85 -8.33
N VAL A 27 4.35 -2.58 -8.34
CA VAL A 27 4.33 -1.74 -9.54
C VAL A 27 5.24 -2.30 -10.63
N SER A 28 6.44 -2.76 -10.28
CA SER A 28 7.35 -3.41 -11.23
C SER A 28 6.80 -4.71 -11.81
N ASN A 29 5.90 -5.40 -11.10
CA ASN A 29 5.18 -6.57 -11.59
C ASN A 29 3.94 -6.21 -12.43
N GLY A 30 3.74 -4.94 -12.79
CA GLY A 30 2.61 -4.47 -13.61
C GLY A 30 1.30 -4.27 -12.84
N HIS A 31 1.38 -4.12 -11.51
CA HIS A 31 0.22 -3.81 -10.67
C HIS A 31 0.12 -2.30 -10.47
N GLU A 32 -1.10 -1.79 -10.39
CA GLU A 32 -1.34 -0.37 -10.16
C GLU A 32 -1.71 -0.19 -8.68
N VAL A 33 -0.88 0.52 -7.92
CA VAL A 33 -1.09 0.73 -6.48
C VAL A 33 -1.66 2.11 -6.24
N LEU A 34 -2.79 2.16 -5.53
CA LEU A 34 -3.47 3.37 -5.07
C LEU A 34 -3.27 3.46 -3.56
N VAL A 35 -2.84 4.62 -3.07
CA VAL A 35 -2.59 4.90 -1.64
C VAL A 35 -3.55 5.96 -1.17
#